data_AF-A0A438VEE9-F1
#
_entry.id   AF-A0A438VEE9-F1
#
_cell.length_a   1.000
_cell.length_b   1.000
_cell.length_c   1.000
_cell.angle_alpha   90.00
_cell.angle_beta   90.00
_cell.angle_gamma   90.00
#
_symmetry.space_group_name_H-M   'P 1'
#
loop_
_entity.id
_entity.type
_entity.pdbx_description
1 polymer ?
#
loop_
_entity_poly.entity_id
_entity_poly.type
_entity_poly.pdbx_seq_one_letter_code
_entity_poly.pdbx_strand_id
1 'polypeptide(L)' 'GKIVDRIAKDYDFVVRYQGGHNAGHTIVHKGVKHSLHLMPSGVLYPQCKNIISSAVVVSVKDLCEEISAFEDLENRLF' A
#
# COMPACT_ATOMS: atom_id res chain seq x y z
N GLY A 1 -3.40 -8.32 -4.02
CA GLY A 1 -2.09 -8.51 -3.40
C GLY A 1 -1.14 -9.18 -4.34
N LYS A 2 -0.76 -10.44 -4.09
CA LYS A 2 0.33 -11.18 -4.76
C LYS A 2 0.61 -10.87 -6.24
N ILE A 3 -0.40 -10.82 -7.10
CA ILE A 3 -0.22 -10.47 -8.53
C ILE A 3 0.21 -9.01 -8.68
N VAL A 4 -0.52 -8.08 -8.05
CA VAL A 4 -0.20 -6.65 -8.01
C VAL A 4 1.19 -6.46 -7.42
N ASP A 5 1.53 -7.12 -6.31
CA ASP A 5 2.86 -7.03 -5.70
C ASP A 5 3.97 -7.46 -6.69
N ARG A 6 3.71 -8.48 -7.51
CA ARG A 6 4.69 -9.03 -8.45
C ARG A 6 4.95 -8.10 -9.63
N ILE A 7 3.93 -7.38 -10.09
CA ILE A 7 4.01 -6.51 -11.27
C ILE A 7 4.28 -5.05 -10.91
N ALA A 8 3.96 -4.61 -9.69
CA ALA A 8 4.07 -3.21 -9.27
C ALA A 8 5.48 -2.62 -9.37
N LYS A 9 6.52 -3.46 -9.36
CA LYS A 9 7.91 -3.03 -9.60
C LYS A 9 8.12 -2.39 -10.98
N ASP A 10 7.27 -2.72 -11.95
CA ASP A 10 7.39 -2.29 -13.36
C ASP A 10 6.48 -1.06 -13.65
N TYR A 11 5.86 -0.45 -12.62
CA TYR A 11 4.94 0.67 -12.76
C TYR A 11 5.28 1.85 -11.84
N ASP A 12 5.06 3.07 -12.34
CA ASP A 12 5.28 4.30 -11.59
C ASP A 12 4.17 4.59 -10.56
N PHE A 13 2.94 4.10 -10.81
CA PHE A 13 1.77 4.37 -9.98
C PHE A 13 0.98 3.10 -9.68
N VAL A 14 0.60 2.92 -8.41
CA VAL A 14 -0.34 1.89 -7.98
C VAL A 14 -1.46 2.56 -7.20
N VAL A 15 -2.69 2.39 -7.69
CA VAL A 15 -3.86 3.12 -7.20
C VAL A 15 -4.86 2.15 -6.59
N ARG A 16 -5.27 2.43 -5.34
CA ARG A 16 -6.46 1.82 -4.76
C ARG A 16 -7.67 2.67 -5.07
N TYR A 17 -8.59 2.13 -5.85
CA TYR A 17 -9.69 2.91 -6.42
C TYR A 17 -11.03 2.79 -5.68
N GLN A 18 -11.21 1.80 -4.79
CA GLN A 18 -12.44 1.60 -4.01
C GLN A 18 -12.21 0.77 -2.74
N GLY A 19 -13.30 0.54 -1.99
CA GLY A 19 -13.35 -0.34 -0.82
C GLY A 19 -12.84 0.36 0.43
N GLY A 20 -12.33 -0.39 1.41
CA GLY A 20 -11.71 0.16 2.61
C GLY A 20 -10.74 -0.84 3.23
N HIS A 21 -10.57 -0.78 4.55
CA HIS A 21 -9.71 -1.70 5.32
C HIS A 21 -10.27 -3.14 5.43
N ASN A 22 -11.40 -3.42 4.77
CA ASN A 22 -12.01 -4.74 4.70
C ASN A 22 -11.34 -5.67 3.67
N ALA A 23 -10.47 -5.16 2.80
CA ALA A 23 -9.60 -6.00 1.98
C ALA A 23 -8.31 -6.30 2.74
N GLY A 24 -7.50 -7.23 2.24
CA GLY A 24 -6.22 -7.53 2.84
C GLY A 24 -5.34 -8.35 1.92
N HIS A 25 -4.05 -8.07 1.93
CA HIS A 25 -3.04 -9.00 1.43
C HIS A 25 -1.81 -8.94 2.31
N THR A 26 -1.24 -10.10 2.57
CA THR A 26 0.02 -10.21 3.31
C THR A 26 1.17 -10.17 2.34
N ILE A 27 2.12 -9.29 2.62
CA ILE A 27 3.38 -9.17 1.91
C ILE A 27 4.54 -9.49 2.87
N VAL A 28 5.71 -9.77 2.29
CA VAL A 28 6.94 -9.96 3.07
C VAL A 28 7.92 -8.84 2.69
N HIS A 29 8.26 -7.99 3.66
CA HIS A 29 9.24 -6.91 3.50
C HIS A 29 10.35 -7.08 4.54
N LYS A 30 11.62 -7.06 4.11
CA LYS A 30 12.79 -7.26 4.99
C LYS A 30 12.67 -8.49 5.94
N GLY A 31 12.01 -9.56 5.47
CA GLY A 31 11.80 -10.79 6.26
C GLY A 31 10.62 -10.74 7.24
N VAL A 32 9.93 -9.61 7.37
CA VAL A 32 8.75 -9.41 8.22
C VAL A 32 7.48 -9.51 7.38
N LYS A 33 6.45 -10.17 7.91
CA LYS A 33 5.13 -10.22 7.28
C LYS A 33 4.33 -8.97 7.64
N HIS A 34 3.85 -8.25 6.64
CA HIS A 34 2.96 -7.10 6.83
C HIS A 34 1.62 -7.39 6.18
N SER A 35 0.53 -7.16 6.90
CA SER A 35 -0.82 -7.20 6.35
C SER A 35 -1.21 -5.80 5.91
N LEU A 36 -1.40 -5.62 4.61
CA LEU A 36 -1.82 -4.35 4.03
C LEU A 36 -3.32 -4.41 3.71
N HIS A 37 -4.08 -3.58 4.40
CA HIS A 37 -5.53 -3.42 4.26
C HIS A 37 -5.90 -2.17 3.51
N LEU A 38 -5.19 -1.05 3.65
CA LEU A 38 -5.46 0.22 2.95
C LEU A 38 -4.36 0.57 1.96
N MET A 39 -3.09 0.45 2.36
CA MET A 39 -1.95 0.82 1.52
C MET A 39 -1.90 0.01 0.22
N PRO A 40 -1.64 0.68 -0.92
CA PRO A 40 -1.39 0.00 -2.18
C PRO A 40 -0.11 -0.87 -2.13
N SER A 41 -0.12 -1.98 -2.85
CA SER A 41 0.98 -2.95 -2.95
C SER A 41 2.30 -2.36 -3.48
N GLY A 42 2.24 -1.21 -4.15
CA GLY A 42 3.41 -0.52 -4.68
C GLY A 42 4.36 0.01 -3.60
N VAL A 43 3.94 0.03 -2.33
CA VAL A 43 4.71 0.58 -1.21
C VAL A 43 6.07 -0.09 -1.01
N LEU A 44 6.22 -1.32 -1.50
CA LEU A 44 7.49 -2.06 -1.44
C LEU A 44 8.55 -1.55 -2.42
N TYR A 45 8.16 -0.73 -3.39
CA TYR A 45 9.01 -0.29 -4.48
C TYR A 45 9.24 1.21 -4.37
N PRO A 46 10.48 1.67 -4.08
CA PRO A 46 10.80 3.08 -3.87
C PRO A 46 10.39 4.01 -5.01
N GLN A 47 10.43 3.52 -6.25
CA GLN A 47 10.04 4.28 -7.43
C GLN A 47 8.51 4.48 -7.55
N CYS A 48 7.72 3.65 -6.87
CA CYS A 48 6.29 3.61 -7.07
C CYS A 48 5.56 4.60 -6.17
N LYS A 49 4.65 5.37 -6.77
CA LYS A 49 3.70 6.27 -6.09
C LYS A 49 2.41 5.51 -5.80
N ASN A 50 2.02 5.53 -4.53
CA ASN A 50 0.88 4.83 -3.98
C ASN A 50 -0.24 5.83 -3.77
N ILE A 51 -1.36 5.63 -4.46
CA ILE A 51 -2.51 6.55 -4.40
C ILE A 51 -3.69 5.84 -3.75
N ILE A 52 -4.26 6.45 -2.73
CA ILE A 52 -5.56 6.08 -2.16
C ILE A 52 -6.60 7.04 -2.74
N SER A 53 -7.43 6.54 -3.66
CA SER A 53 -8.46 7.34 -4.31
C SER A 53 -9.51 7.85 -3.32
N SER A 54 -10.14 8.98 -3.64
CA SER A 54 -11.25 9.57 -2.86
C SER A 54 -12.47 8.65 -2.71
N ALA A 55 -12.56 7.59 -3.51
CA ALA A 55 -13.61 6.57 -3.42
C ALA A 55 -13.29 5.43 -2.42
N VAL A 56 -12.15 5.48 -1.72
CA VAL A 56 -11.80 4.53 -0.66
C VAL A 56 -12.29 5.05 0.70
N VAL A 57 -12.95 4.17 1.46
CA VAL A 57 -13.29 4.43 2.86
C VAL A 57 -12.03 4.23 3.72
N VAL A 58 -11.46 5.33 4.18
CA VAL A 58 -10.20 5.34 4.93
C VAL A 58 -10.48 5.28 6.43
N SER A 59 -10.00 4.21 7.08
CA SER A 59 -9.82 4.19 8.52
C SER A 59 -8.47 4.83 8.84
N VAL A 60 -8.50 6.01 9.48
CA VAL A 60 -7.28 6.77 9.80
C VAL A 60 -6.37 5.98 10.73
N LYS A 61 -6.95 5.27 11.71
CA LYS A 61 -6.20 4.44 12.64
C LYS A 61 -5.42 3.34 11.91
N ASP A 62 -6.11 2.53 11.10
CA ASP A 62 -5.49 1.41 10.40
C ASP A 62 -4.45 1.90 9.37
N LEU A 63 -4.72 3.03 8.70
CA LEU A 63 -3.75 3.63 7.79
C LEU A 63 -2.49 4.09 8.51
N CYS A 64 -2.61 4.77 9.65
CA CYS A 64 -1.45 5.21 10.44
C CYS A 64 -0.62 4.02 10.95
N GLU A 65 -1.28 2.93 11.38
CA GLU A 65 -0.61 1.70 11.78
C GLU A 65 0.16 1.09 10.59
N GLU A 66 -0.44 1.01 9.41
CA GLU A 66 0.24 0.52 8.20
C GLU A 66 1.42 1.41 7.80
N ILE A 67 1.26 2.74 7.83
CA ILE A 67 2.32 3.72 7.52
C ILE A 67 3.52 3.53 8.45
N SER A 68 3.29 3.31 9.75
CA SER A 68 4.36 3.16 10.74
C SER A 68 5.29 1.97 10.48
N ALA A 69 4.85 1.01 9.66
CA ALA A 69 5.64 -0.16 9.29
C ALA A 69 6.62 0.08 8.14
N PHE A 70 6.59 1.26 7.51
CA PHE A 70 7.43 1.61 6.37
C PHE A 70 8.18 2.93 6.62
N GLU A 71 9.38 2.99 6.07
CA GLU A 71 10.21 4.20 6.03
C GLU A 71 10.08 4.86 4.65
N ASP A 72 10.47 6.13 4.53
CA ASP A 72 10.58 6.85 3.26
C ASP A 72 9.30 6.88 2.41
N LEU A 73 8.16 7.24 3.01
CA LEU A 73 6.88 7.38 2.29
C LEU A 73 6.62 8.79 1.74
N GLU A 74 7.46 9.76 2.10
CA GLU A 74 7.34 11.13 1.59
C GLU A 74 7.44 11.14 0.07
N ASN A 75 6.53 11.87 -0.60
CA ASN A 75 6.38 11.90 -2.06
C ASN A 75 6.04 10.54 -2.72
N ARG A 76 5.65 9.53 -1.92
CA ARG A 76 5.31 8.18 -2.39
C ARG A 76 3.93 7.69 -1.95
N LEU A 77 3.29 8.32 -0.97
CA LEU A 77 1.92 8.02 -0.57
C LEU A 77 1.06 9.28 -0.72
N PHE A 78 -0.06 9.15 -1.43
CA PHE A 78 -1.00 10.23 -1.76
C PHE A 78 -2.44 9.79 -1.51
#